data_AF-A0A7J2UR98-F1
#
_entry.id   AF-A0A7J2UR98-F1
#
_cell.length_a   1.000
_cell.length_b   1.000
_cell.length_c   1.000
_cell.angle_alpha   90.00
_cell.angle_beta   90.00
_cell.angle_gamma   90.00
#
_symmetry.space_group_name_H-M   'P 1'
#
loop_
_entity.id
_entity.type
_entity.pdbx_description
1 polymer ?
#
loop_
_entity_poly.entity_id
_entity_poly.type
_entity_poly.pdbx_seq_one_letter_code
_entity_poly.pdbx_strand_id
1 'polypeptide(L)'
;MPVVRMIDSIEFGLLSPEEIRKMSVVKIVTPDTYDEDGHPVSGGLMDRRLGVIEPGLTCRTCGGKVKTCPGHFGHIELARPVIHVGYVEQIYNILRAVCRNRGCSRILLSEDELEAYRERISEEKRRGERWWEISEEVIKKAVSRTECPHCKSKQPEIRFEKPYSFYEGKNLLTPIDIRDRLERIRDEDLPLLGMDPEKARPEWMVLTVLPVPPVTVRPTITLESGARSEDDLTHKLVDIIRINQRLAENIESGAPNLIVDDLWELLQYHVATYIDNAISGVPPARHRSGRVLRTLAQRLRGKEGRFRGNLSGKRVDFSARTVISPDPNISINEIGVPVEIAKILTVPVRVTDFNVEELRELVRRGPKVHPGANYVIAPDGRKYNLEFADREMFANSLGPGYIVERHLRDGDIVLFNRQPSLHRMSIMAHVVRVLPGNTFRLNLSVCPPYNADFDGDEMNVHVPQTEEAQAEARILM
;
A
#
# COMPACT_ATOMS: atom_id res chain seq x y z
N MET A 1 25.70 -5.55 13.73
CA MET A 1 24.58 -5.39 12.78
C MET A 1 23.30 -5.30 13.58
N PRO A 2 22.37 -4.37 13.29
CA PRO A 2 21.06 -4.37 13.93
C PRO A 2 20.41 -5.74 13.70
N VAL A 3 19.82 -6.32 14.74
CA VAL A 3 19.12 -7.61 14.64
C VAL A 3 17.92 -7.41 13.71
N VAL A 4 18.00 -7.96 12.50
CA VAL A 4 16.89 -7.93 11.55
C VAL A 4 15.82 -8.89 12.08
N ARG A 5 14.66 -8.34 12.44
CA ARG A 5 13.50 -9.13 12.85
C ARG A 5 12.54 -9.26 11.66
N MET A 6 12.02 -10.47 11.46
CA MET A 6 10.96 -10.71 10.48
C MET A 6 9.59 -10.40 11.11
N ILE A 7 8.62 -10.07 10.26
CA ILE A 7 7.23 -9.85 10.69
C ILE A 7 6.60 -11.23 10.93
N ASP A 8 6.14 -11.48 12.15
CA ASP A 8 5.50 -12.74 12.54
C ASP A 8 4.00 -12.74 12.18
N SER A 9 3.30 -11.67 12.56
CA SER A 9 1.86 -11.51 12.32
C SER A 9 1.48 -10.05 12.07
N ILE A 10 0.29 -9.84 11.51
CA ILE A 10 -0.31 -8.52 11.30
C ILE A 10 -1.71 -8.57 11.89
N GLU A 11 -1.98 -7.70 12.86
CA GLU A 11 -3.28 -7.55 13.49
C GLU A 11 -3.98 -6.31 12.92
N PHE A 12 -5.18 -6.50 12.40
CA PHE A 12 -5.99 -5.41 11.87
C PHE A 12 -6.97 -4.89 12.92
N GLY A 13 -7.23 -3.59 12.88
CA GLY A 13 -8.16 -2.90 13.77
C GLY A 13 -8.66 -1.60 13.16
N LEU A 14 -9.45 -0.85 13.93
CA LEU A 14 -9.89 0.49 13.61
C LEU A 14 -9.02 1.49 14.37
N LEU A 15 -8.55 2.55 13.70
CA LEU A 15 -7.78 3.59 14.36
C LEU A 15 -8.70 4.43 15.26
N SER A 16 -8.40 4.45 16.55
CA SER A 16 -9.09 5.33 17.48
C SER A 16 -8.74 6.80 17.25
N PRO A 17 -9.63 7.75 17.61
CA PRO A 17 -9.31 9.17 17.55
C PRO A 17 -8.06 9.55 18.37
N GLU A 18 -7.80 8.85 19.47
CA GLU A 18 -6.63 9.08 20.32
C GLU A 18 -5.33 8.60 19.65
N GLU A 19 -5.35 7.42 19.03
CA GLU A 19 -4.21 6.92 18.25
C GLU A 19 -3.91 7.82 17.07
N ILE A 20 -4.94 8.32 16.36
CA ILE A 20 -4.75 9.26 15.25
C ILE A 20 -4.06 10.54 15.72
N ARG A 21 -4.45 11.09 16.87
CA ARG A 21 -3.78 12.28 17.44
C ARG A 21 -2.35 11.96 17.87
N LYS A 22 -2.11 10.80 18.49
CA LYS A 22 -0.78 10.37 18.97
C LYS A 22 0.20 10.06 17.83
N MET A 23 -0.27 9.45 16.75
CA MET A 23 0.56 9.17 15.57
C MET A 23 0.85 10.43 14.74
N SER A 24 0.06 11.49 14.95
CA SER A 24 0.15 12.71 14.17
C SER A 24 1.24 13.64 14.67
N VAL A 25 2.03 14.18 13.74
CA VAL A 25 3.09 15.15 14.06
C VAL A 25 2.64 16.61 13.95
N VAL A 26 1.49 16.85 13.31
CA VAL A 26 0.96 18.19 13.09
C VAL A 26 -0.55 18.16 12.87
N LYS A 27 -1.26 19.11 13.49
CA LYS A 27 -2.65 19.41 13.20
C LYS A 27 -2.72 20.27 11.95
N ILE A 28 -3.45 19.83 10.93
CA ILE A 28 -3.63 20.59 9.70
C ILE A 28 -4.79 21.55 9.88
N VAL A 29 -4.52 22.83 9.67
CA VAL A 29 -5.49 23.91 9.89
C VAL A 29 -5.74 24.68 8.61
N THR A 30 -4.71 24.97 7.81
CA THR A 30 -4.88 25.77 6.58
C THR A 30 -5.11 24.88 5.34
N PRO A 31 -6.05 25.28 4.45
CA PRO A 31 -6.24 24.61 3.16
C PRO A 31 -5.16 24.96 2.14
N ASP A 32 -4.34 25.99 2.37
CA ASP A 32 -3.33 26.43 1.41
C ASP A 32 -2.11 25.49 1.43
N THR A 33 -1.59 25.18 0.24
CA THR A 33 -0.44 24.24 0.10
C THR A 33 0.89 24.97 0.03
N TYR A 34 0.98 26.03 -0.77
CA TYR A 34 2.18 26.86 -0.94
C TYR A 34 1.86 28.34 -0.77
N ASP A 35 2.82 29.11 -0.27
CA ASP A 35 2.74 30.57 -0.20
C ASP A 35 3.05 31.22 -1.56
N GLU A 36 2.97 32.56 -1.61
CA GLU A 36 3.25 33.35 -2.82
C GLU A 36 4.68 33.17 -3.34
N ASP A 37 5.62 32.86 -2.45
CA ASP A 37 7.03 32.58 -2.76
C ASP A 37 7.26 31.13 -3.20
N GLY A 38 6.22 30.29 -3.24
CA GLY A 38 6.27 28.89 -3.65
C GLY A 38 6.81 27.93 -2.59
N HIS A 39 6.95 28.37 -1.35
CA HIS A 39 7.35 27.54 -0.21
C HIS A 39 6.14 26.87 0.46
N PRO A 40 6.32 25.66 1.04
CA PRO A 40 5.22 24.99 1.71
C PRO A 40 4.73 25.75 2.95
N VAL A 41 3.41 25.94 3.05
CA VAL A 41 2.78 26.64 4.17
C VAL A 41 2.86 25.80 5.45
N SER A 42 3.25 26.42 6.56
CA SER A 42 3.26 25.76 7.87
C SER A 42 1.84 25.52 8.39
N GLY A 43 1.55 24.34 8.91
CA GLY A 43 0.19 23.93 9.29
C GLY A 43 -0.75 23.59 8.13
N GLY A 44 -0.22 23.58 6.89
CA GLY A 44 -0.94 23.18 5.68
C GLY A 44 -0.62 21.75 5.23
N LEU A 45 -1.22 21.33 4.12
CA LEU A 45 -1.11 19.96 3.62
C LEU A 45 0.27 19.57 3.09
N MET A 46 1.15 20.55 2.86
CA MET A 46 2.54 20.36 2.43
C MET A 46 3.56 20.68 3.53
N ASP A 47 3.12 20.76 4.79
CA ASP A 47 4.03 21.03 5.91
C ASP A 47 5.22 20.06 5.92
N ARG A 48 6.44 20.60 6.01
CA ARG A 48 7.70 19.85 6.02
C ARG A 48 7.84 18.84 7.16
N ARG A 49 6.99 18.92 8.19
CA ARG A 49 6.87 17.90 9.24
C ARG A 49 6.23 16.61 8.72
N LEU A 50 5.37 16.67 7.71
CA LEU A 50 4.71 15.51 7.10
C LEU A 50 5.64 14.71 6.16
N GLY A 51 6.77 15.28 5.77
CA GLY A 51 7.75 14.67 4.88
C GLY A 51 8.29 15.66 3.85
N VAL A 52 9.19 15.20 2.99
CA VAL A 52 9.79 15.99 1.92
C VAL A 52 9.84 15.20 0.62
N ILE A 53 9.46 15.86 -0.47
CA ILE A 53 9.49 15.29 -1.83
C ILE A 53 10.44 16.05 -2.75
N GLU A 54 10.81 17.28 -2.41
CA GLU A 54 11.70 18.10 -3.22
C GLU A 54 13.18 17.89 -2.86
N PRO A 55 14.08 17.76 -3.85
CA PRO A 55 15.52 17.73 -3.62
C PRO A 55 15.99 18.99 -2.87
N GLY A 56 16.94 18.83 -1.94
CA GLY A 56 17.48 19.94 -1.14
C GLY A 56 16.72 20.23 0.14
N LEU A 57 15.47 19.78 0.27
CA LEU A 57 14.72 19.90 1.52
C LEU A 57 15.01 18.74 2.49
N THR A 58 14.98 19.06 3.78
CA THR A 58 15.06 18.12 4.89
C THR A 58 13.75 18.12 5.68
N CYS A 59 13.31 16.94 6.10
CA CYS A 59 12.11 16.80 6.93
C CYS A 59 12.36 17.39 8.32
N ARG A 60 11.41 18.20 8.81
CA ARG A 60 11.51 18.82 10.14
C ARG A 60 11.27 17.84 11.30
N THR A 61 10.71 16.66 11.02
CA THR A 61 10.40 15.64 12.03
C THR A 61 11.54 14.64 12.20
N CYS A 62 12.01 14.02 11.11
CA CYS A 62 13.06 12.98 11.17
C CYS A 62 14.44 13.43 10.67
N GLY A 63 14.58 14.63 10.10
CA GLY A 63 15.83 15.08 9.47
C GLY A 63 16.17 14.41 8.14
N GLY A 64 15.38 13.40 7.73
CA GLY A 64 15.59 12.66 6.49
C GLY A 64 15.42 13.51 5.24
N LYS A 65 16.17 13.16 4.19
CA LYS A 65 16.00 13.65 2.81
C LYS A 65 14.96 12.79 2.07
N VAL A 66 14.63 13.15 0.83
CA VAL A 66 13.59 12.51 -0.01
C VAL A 66 13.63 10.97 -0.01
N LYS A 67 14.80 10.35 -0.18
CA LYS A 67 14.92 8.87 -0.24
C LYS A 67 14.88 8.17 1.13
N THR A 68 15.17 8.90 2.20
CA THR A 68 15.35 8.33 3.56
C THR A 68 14.17 8.64 4.48
N CYS A 69 13.39 9.68 4.17
CA CYS A 69 12.24 10.06 4.96
C CYS A 69 11.08 9.11 4.65
N PRO A 70 10.53 8.39 5.64
CA PRO A 70 9.37 7.52 5.42
C PRO A 70 8.07 8.32 5.19
N GLY A 71 8.05 9.58 5.63
CA GLY A 71 6.84 10.40 5.74
C GLY A 71 6.20 10.26 7.12
N HIS A 72 5.41 11.27 7.52
CA HIS A 72 4.77 11.35 8.82
C HIS A 72 3.33 11.80 8.69
N PHE A 73 2.43 11.23 9.51
CA PHE A 73 1.01 11.51 9.43
C PHE A 73 0.66 12.86 10.08
N GLY A 74 -0.32 13.54 9.48
CA GLY A 74 -1.02 14.67 10.07
C GLY A 74 -2.40 14.25 10.58
N HIS A 75 -3.15 15.17 11.17
CA HIS A 75 -4.57 14.96 11.44
C HIS A 75 -5.37 16.25 11.23
N ILE A 76 -6.65 16.08 10.90
CA ILE A 76 -7.66 17.14 10.86
C ILE A 76 -8.67 16.84 11.96
N GLU A 77 -8.95 17.83 12.81
CA GLU A 77 -10.03 17.76 13.79
C GLU A 77 -11.34 18.14 13.09
N LEU A 78 -12.30 17.23 13.01
CA LEU A 78 -13.58 17.49 12.35
C LEU A 78 -14.49 18.31 13.29
N ALA A 79 -15.11 19.36 12.77
CA ALA A 79 -16.02 20.23 13.52
C ALA A 79 -17.29 19.49 13.99
N ARG A 80 -17.70 18.46 13.22
CA ARG A 80 -18.79 17.55 13.52
C ARG A 80 -18.42 16.12 13.13
N PRO A 81 -18.98 15.09 13.80
CA PRO A 81 -18.70 13.71 13.48
C PRO A 81 -19.21 13.33 12.08
N VAL A 82 -18.48 12.45 11.41
CA VAL A 82 -18.76 12.03 10.03
C VAL A 82 -18.81 10.50 9.95
N ILE A 83 -19.84 9.94 9.32
CA ILE A 83 -19.97 8.49 9.16
C ILE A 83 -18.95 8.00 8.14
N HIS A 84 -18.15 7.00 8.51
CA HIS A 84 -17.23 6.37 7.57
C HIS A 84 -18.02 5.45 6.61
N VAL A 85 -17.99 5.78 5.31
CA VAL A 85 -18.77 5.10 4.26
C VAL A 85 -18.50 3.60 4.13
N GLY A 86 -17.29 3.15 4.49
CA GLY A 86 -16.93 1.73 4.46
C GLY A 86 -17.59 0.89 5.55
N TYR A 87 -18.20 1.51 6.57
CA TYR A 87 -18.78 0.82 7.73
C TYR A 87 -20.29 1.02 7.89
N VAL A 88 -20.95 1.57 6.88
CA VAL A 88 -22.37 1.94 6.94
C VAL A 88 -23.27 0.72 7.17
N GLU A 89 -22.95 -0.42 6.57
CA GLU A 89 -23.70 -1.67 6.77
C GLU A 89 -23.52 -2.24 8.18
N GLN A 90 -22.30 -2.15 8.74
CA GLN A 90 -22.00 -2.57 10.10
C GLN A 90 -22.71 -1.67 11.12
N ILE A 91 -22.66 -0.36 10.92
CA ILE A 91 -23.42 0.61 11.74
C ILE A 91 -24.91 0.28 11.69
N TYR A 92 -25.48 0.02 10.51
CA TYR A 92 -26.88 -0.35 10.36
C TYR A 92 -27.26 -1.59 11.17
N ASN A 93 -26.44 -2.63 11.08
CA ASN A 93 -26.68 -3.90 11.76
C ASN A 93 -26.61 -3.74 13.28
N ILE A 94 -25.62 -3.00 13.79
CA ILE A 94 -25.48 -2.74 15.22
C ILE A 94 -26.64 -1.90 15.75
N LEU A 95 -27.04 -0.84 15.03
CA LEU A 95 -28.15 0.03 15.44
C LEU A 95 -29.48 -0.73 15.58
N ARG A 96 -29.70 -1.78 14.78
CA ARG A 96 -30.91 -2.61 14.86
C ARG A 96 -30.82 -3.73 15.89
N ALA A 97 -29.62 -4.16 16.25
CA ALA A 97 -29.40 -5.25 17.21
C ALA A 97 -29.35 -4.76 18.66
N VAL A 98 -29.06 -3.48 18.90
CA VAL A 98 -28.90 -2.90 20.23
C VAL A 98 -30.13 -2.09 20.63
N CYS A 99 -30.48 -2.16 21.92
CA CYS A 99 -31.58 -1.39 22.49
C CYS A 99 -31.34 0.12 22.43
N ARG A 100 -32.32 0.86 21.92
CA ARG A 100 -32.33 2.33 21.84
C ARG A 100 -32.24 3.03 23.20
N ASN A 101 -32.80 2.44 24.26
CA ASN A 101 -32.94 3.12 25.54
C ASN A 101 -31.56 3.41 26.16
N ARG A 102 -31.30 4.68 26.50
CA ARG A 102 -30.01 5.15 27.03
C ARG A 102 -29.56 4.43 28.30
N GLY A 103 -30.52 3.93 29.11
CA GLY A 103 -30.22 3.17 30.32
C GLY A 103 -29.99 1.67 30.11
N CYS A 104 -30.19 1.15 28.90
CA CYS A 104 -30.05 -0.26 28.57
C CYS A 104 -28.83 -0.50 27.68
N SER A 105 -28.87 -0.05 26.42
CA SER A 105 -27.80 -0.26 25.41
C SER A 105 -27.29 -1.70 25.29
N ARG A 106 -28.08 -2.69 25.69
CA ARG A 106 -27.82 -4.13 25.55
C ARG A 106 -28.32 -4.63 24.20
N ILE A 107 -27.75 -5.76 23.76
CA ILE A 107 -28.27 -6.52 22.61
C ILE A 107 -29.69 -6.97 22.91
N LEU A 108 -30.56 -7.00 21.89
CA LEU A 108 -31.96 -7.40 22.00
C LEU A 108 -32.12 -8.94 22.13
N LEU A 109 -31.40 -9.57 23.04
CA LEU A 109 -31.52 -10.99 23.39
C LEU A 109 -31.64 -11.14 24.91
N SER A 110 -32.13 -12.30 25.35
CA SER A 110 -32.16 -12.62 26.79
C SER A 110 -30.76 -12.95 27.30
N GLU A 111 -30.52 -12.80 28.61
CA GLU A 111 -29.21 -13.06 29.20
C GLU A 111 -28.77 -14.53 29.03
N ASP A 112 -29.73 -15.46 29.09
CA ASP A 112 -29.48 -16.90 28.85
C ASP A 112 -29.00 -17.16 27.40
N GLU A 113 -29.59 -16.46 26.42
CA GLU A 113 -29.15 -16.54 25.03
C GLU A 113 -27.75 -15.93 24.85
N LEU A 114 -27.50 -14.76 25.46
CA LEU A 114 -26.21 -14.09 25.38
C LEU A 114 -25.09 -14.96 25.95
N GLU A 115 -25.32 -15.61 27.09
CA GLU A 115 -24.32 -16.47 27.72
C GLU A 115 -23.99 -17.70 26.86
N ALA A 116 -25.00 -18.34 26.26
CA ALA A 116 -24.79 -19.45 25.34
C ALA A 116 -23.94 -19.02 24.11
N TYR A 117 -24.12 -17.81 23.59
CA TYR A 117 -23.26 -17.30 22.52
C TYR A 117 -21.86 -16.93 22.99
N ARG A 118 -21.71 -16.39 24.20
CA ARG A 118 -20.39 -16.09 24.79
C ARG A 118 -19.56 -17.36 24.94
N GLU A 119 -20.16 -18.43 25.44
CA GLU A 119 -19.51 -19.74 25.54
C GLU A 119 -19.06 -20.24 24.15
N ARG A 120 -19.96 -20.22 23.16
CA ARG A 120 -19.64 -20.61 21.77
C ARG A 120 -18.50 -19.79 21.17
N ILE A 121 -18.52 -18.47 21.32
CA ILE A 121 -17.44 -17.58 20.84
C ILE A 121 -16.13 -17.91 21.52
N SER A 122 -16.14 -18.20 22.82
CA SER A 122 -14.92 -18.55 23.57
C SER A 122 -14.30 -19.85 23.08
N GLU A 123 -15.12 -20.85 22.72
CA GLU A 123 -14.66 -22.11 22.15
C GLU A 123 -14.07 -21.93 20.75
N GLU A 124 -14.73 -21.17 19.88
CA GLU A 124 -14.22 -20.89 18.53
C GLU A 124 -12.92 -20.09 18.55
N LYS A 125 -12.80 -19.10 19.46
CA LYS A 125 -11.53 -18.39 19.69
C LYS A 125 -10.40 -19.32 20.10
N ARG A 126 -10.67 -20.32 20.97
CA ARG A 126 -9.67 -21.33 21.37
C ARG A 126 -9.27 -22.26 20.22
N ARG A 127 -10.19 -22.53 19.30
CA ARG A 127 -9.92 -23.31 18.08
C ARG A 127 -9.21 -22.51 16.98
N GLY A 128 -9.13 -21.18 17.13
CA GLY A 128 -8.61 -20.30 16.08
C GLY A 128 -9.56 -20.17 14.88
N GLU A 129 -10.84 -20.50 15.08
CA GLU A 129 -11.88 -20.40 14.05
C GLU A 129 -12.47 -18.98 14.01
N ARG A 130 -13.30 -18.71 12.99
CA ARG A 130 -13.84 -17.38 12.69
C ARG A 130 -15.04 -17.04 13.57
N TRP A 131 -14.76 -16.76 14.84
CA TRP A 131 -15.77 -16.43 15.85
C TRP A 131 -16.72 -15.29 15.46
N TRP A 132 -16.29 -14.37 14.61
CA TRP A 132 -17.12 -13.26 14.13
C TRP A 132 -18.27 -13.71 13.22
N GLU A 133 -18.25 -14.91 12.64
CA GLU A 133 -19.37 -15.44 11.83
C GLU A 133 -20.63 -15.69 12.70
N ILE A 134 -20.45 -16.00 13.99
CA ILE A 134 -21.55 -16.13 14.96
C ILE A 134 -22.35 -14.81 15.06
N SER A 135 -21.68 -13.66 14.89
CA SER A 135 -22.33 -12.36 15.04
C SER A 135 -23.48 -12.15 14.05
N GLU A 136 -23.42 -12.76 12.86
CA GLU A 136 -24.53 -12.70 11.91
C GLU A 136 -25.79 -13.40 12.42
N GLU A 137 -25.62 -14.53 13.13
CA GLU A 137 -26.73 -15.27 13.76
C GLU A 137 -27.34 -14.43 14.89
N VAL A 138 -26.48 -13.85 15.74
CA VAL A 138 -26.86 -12.98 16.85
C VAL A 138 -27.66 -11.78 16.36
N ILE A 139 -27.15 -11.06 15.34
CA ILE A 139 -27.81 -9.89 14.76
C ILE A 139 -29.16 -10.27 14.17
N LYS A 140 -29.26 -11.37 13.39
CA LYS A 140 -30.54 -11.82 12.81
C LYS A 140 -31.59 -12.10 13.88
N LYS A 141 -31.21 -12.75 14.99
CA LYS A 141 -32.12 -13.04 16.10
C LYS A 141 -32.51 -11.76 16.86
N ALA A 142 -31.55 -10.88 17.17
CA ALA A 142 -31.80 -9.63 17.86
C ALA A 142 -32.77 -8.71 17.09
N VAL A 143 -32.57 -8.60 15.78
CA VAL A 143 -33.40 -7.77 14.88
C VAL A 143 -34.86 -8.23 14.81
N SER A 144 -35.14 -9.50 15.06
CA SER A 144 -36.52 -10.02 15.03
C SER A 144 -37.34 -9.63 16.28
N ARG A 145 -36.68 -9.13 17.33
CA ARG A 145 -37.33 -8.72 18.58
C ARG A 145 -37.82 -7.28 18.48
N THR A 146 -39.11 -7.07 18.74
CA THR A 146 -39.75 -5.75 18.74
C THR A 146 -39.68 -5.04 20.10
N GLU A 147 -39.47 -5.80 21.18
CA GLU A 147 -39.36 -5.30 22.55
C GLU A 147 -38.05 -5.76 23.19
N CYS A 148 -37.40 -4.85 23.93
CA CYS A 148 -36.14 -5.16 24.61
C CYS A 148 -36.38 -6.09 25.82
N PRO A 149 -35.69 -7.25 25.91
CA PRO A 149 -35.82 -8.17 27.04
C PRO A 149 -35.43 -7.56 28.40
N HIS A 150 -34.53 -6.57 28.42
CA HIS A 150 -33.99 -5.99 29.65
C HIS A 150 -34.82 -4.80 30.18
N CYS A 151 -35.22 -3.89 29.30
CA CYS A 151 -35.93 -2.65 29.72
C CYS A 151 -37.36 -2.54 29.20
N LYS A 152 -37.86 -3.55 28.46
CA LYS A 152 -39.22 -3.61 27.90
C LYS A 152 -39.59 -2.43 26.99
N SER A 153 -38.61 -1.66 26.53
CA SER A 153 -38.84 -0.58 25.58
C SER A 153 -39.11 -1.14 24.18
N LYS A 154 -40.10 -0.57 23.50
CA LYS A 154 -40.40 -0.88 22.10
C LYS A 154 -39.32 -0.30 21.20
N GLN A 155 -38.80 -1.12 20.30
CA GLN A 155 -37.77 -0.72 19.36
C GLN A 155 -38.42 -0.21 18.06
N PRO A 156 -38.13 1.04 17.65
CA PRO A 156 -38.61 1.55 16.36
C PRO A 156 -37.87 0.86 15.20
N GLU A 157 -38.54 0.77 14.05
CA GLU A 157 -37.89 0.31 12.81
C GLU A 157 -36.86 1.35 12.36
N ILE A 158 -35.63 0.88 12.11
CA ILE A 158 -34.57 1.68 11.50
C ILE A 158 -34.50 1.33 10.02
N ARG A 159 -34.56 2.35 9.16
CA ARG A 159 -34.42 2.23 7.71
C ARG A 159 -33.10 2.81 7.27
N PHE A 160 -32.41 2.11 6.38
CA PHE A 160 -31.19 2.57 5.76
C PHE A 160 -31.46 3.02 4.32
N GLU A 161 -31.16 4.28 4.04
CA GLU A 161 -31.16 4.82 2.68
C GLU A 161 -29.71 5.06 2.25
N LYS A 162 -29.34 4.42 1.13
CA LYS A 162 -28.02 4.64 0.53
C LYS A 162 -27.90 6.11 0.12
N PRO A 163 -26.73 6.75 0.33
CA PRO A 163 -25.42 6.13 0.60
C PRO A 163 -25.04 5.95 2.08
N TYR A 164 -25.55 6.77 3.00
CA TYR A 164 -25.14 6.77 4.42
C TYR A 164 -26.21 7.38 5.36
N SER A 165 -27.48 7.40 4.94
CA SER A 165 -28.57 8.02 5.69
C SER A 165 -29.37 6.97 6.48
N PHE A 166 -29.65 7.27 7.74
CA PHE A 166 -30.36 6.37 8.65
C PHE A 166 -31.61 7.05 9.20
N TYR A 167 -32.75 6.39 9.10
CA TYR A 167 -34.02 6.92 9.59
C TYR A 167 -34.59 6.03 10.69
N GLU A 168 -35.02 6.65 11.78
CA GLU A 168 -35.79 6.02 12.85
C GLU A 168 -37.26 6.45 12.71
N GLY A 169 -38.08 5.60 12.11
CA GLY A 169 -39.43 5.97 11.68
C GLY A 169 -39.42 7.08 10.62
N LYS A 170 -39.70 8.33 11.02
CA LYS A 170 -39.67 9.52 10.14
C LYS A 170 -38.49 10.45 10.43
N ASN A 171 -37.74 10.21 11.50
CA ASN A 171 -36.67 11.11 11.93
C ASN A 171 -35.32 10.64 11.38
N LEU A 172 -34.56 11.54 10.78
CA LEU A 172 -33.17 11.28 10.39
C LEU A 172 -32.30 11.16 11.65
N LEU A 173 -31.51 10.11 11.75
CA LEU A 173 -30.51 9.93 12.81
C LEU A 173 -29.25 10.68 12.43
N THR A 174 -28.84 11.62 13.28
CA THR A 174 -27.60 12.37 13.05
C THR A 174 -26.37 11.50 13.37
N PRO A 175 -25.20 11.74 12.76
CA PRO A 175 -23.97 11.05 13.15
C PRO A 175 -23.62 11.22 14.64
N ILE A 176 -24.01 12.32 15.27
CA ILE A 176 -23.87 12.51 16.72
C ILE A 176 -24.71 11.49 17.47
N ASP A 177 -26.01 11.37 17.15
CA ASP A 177 -26.92 10.42 17.79
C ASP A 177 -26.46 8.98 17.62
N ILE A 178 -25.95 8.64 16.43
CA ILE A 178 -25.43 7.32 16.12
C ILE A 178 -24.20 7.04 17.00
N ARG A 179 -23.22 7.94 17.01
CA ARG A 179 -22.00 7.79 17.82
C ARG A 179 -22.33 7.65 19.31
N ASP A 180 -23.22 8.49 19.82
CA ASP A 180 -23.72 8.45 21.19
C ASP A 180 -24.36 7.10 21.57
N ARG A 181 -25.01 6.43 20.62
CA ARG A 181 -25.61 5.10 20.83
C ARG A 181 -24.54 4.02 20.83
N LEU A 182 -23.57 4.09 19.91
CA LEU A 182 -22.50 3.10 19.78
C LEU A 182 -21.54 3.13 20.98
N GLU A 183 -21.23 4.32 21.51
CA GLU A 183 -20.34 4.49 22.67
C GLU A 183 -20.91 3.89 23.97
N ARG A 184 -22.24 3.76 24.08
CA ARG A 184 -22.91 3.19 25.25
C ARG A 184 -22.95 1.66 25.27
N ILE A 185 -22.52 1.01 24.19
CA ILE A 185 -22.46 -0.45 24.13
C ILE A 185 -21.37 -0.94 25.07
N ARG A 186 -21.69 -1.94 25.89
CA ARG A 186 -20.73 -2.53 26.85
C ARG A 186 -19.72 -3.39 26.12
N ASP A 187 -18.49 -3.39 26.62
CA ASP A 187 -17.36 -4.14 26.08
C ASP A 187 -17.63 -5.65 26.03
N GLU A 188 -18.38 -6.17 27.01
CA GLU A 188 -18.83 -7.56 27.09
C GLU A 188 -19.75 -7.99 25.94
N ASP A 189 -20.48 -7.02 25.35
CA ASP A 189 -21.46 -7.27 24.30
C ASP A 189 -20.84 -7.06 22.90
N LEU A 190 -19.66 -6.43 22.79
CA LEU A 190 -18.98 -6.20 21.51
C LEU A 190 -18.57 -7.48 20.77
N PRO A 191 -18.03 -8.53 21.43
CA PRO A 191 -17.75 -9.79 20.76
C PRO A 191 -19.00 -10.45 20.16
N LEU A 192 -20.17 -10.26 20.78
CA LEU A 192 -21.42 -10.80 20.25
C LEU A 192 -21.87 -10.09 18.96
N LEU A 193 -21.39 -8.86 18.75
CA LEU A 193 -21.57 -8.07 17.54
C LEU A 193 -20.43 -8.25 16.52
N GLY A 194 -19.47 -9.15 16.77
CA GLY A 194 -18.33 -9.38 15.88
C GLY A 194 -17.24 -8.30 15.99
N MET A 195 -17.25 -7.50 17.05
CA MET A 195 -16.32 -6.40 17.27
C MET A 195 -15.36 -6.73 18.42
N ASP A 196 -14.13 -6.21 18.32
CA ASP A 196 -13.11 -6.37 19.36
C ASP A 196 -13.09 -5.10 20.23
N PRO A 197 -13.26 -5.20 21.57
CA PRO A 197 -13.33 -4.04 22.45
C PRO A 197 -12.02 -3.23 22.50
N GLU A 198 -10.87 -3.86 22.30
CA GLU A 198 -9.57 -3.18 22.34
C GLU A 198 -9.18 -2.62 20.97
N LYS A 199 -9.50 -3.35 19.90
CA LYS A 199 -8.97 -3.08 18.55
C LYS A 199 -9.97 -2.42 17.60
N ALA A 200 -11.27 -2.54 17.85
CA ALA A 200 -12.31 -2.10 16.91
C ALA A 200 -13.59 -1.71 17.63
N ARG A 201 -13.56 -0.61 18.38
CA ARG A 201 -14.77 -0.04 19.00
C ARG A 201 -15.73 0.51 17.93
N PRO A 202 -17.05 0.31 18.09
CA PRO A 202 -18.03 0.70 17.08
C PRO A 202 -18.14 2.22 16.88
N GLU A 203 -17.95 3.01 17.93
CA GLU A 203 -17.97 4.47 17.86
C GLU A 203 -16.85 5.05 16.98
N TRP A 204 -15.76 4.31 16.75
CA TRP A 204 -14.67 4.73 15.86
C TRP A 204 -15.05 4.65 14.38
N MET A 205 -16.15 3.96 14.04
CA MET A 205 -16.73 4.00 12.68
C MET A 205 -17.34 5.37 12.35
N VAL A 206 -17.59 6.20 13.36
CA VAL A 206 -17.99 7.61 13.20
C VAL A 206 -16.78 8.49 13.50
N LEU A 207 -16.20 9.04 12.44
CA LEU A 207 -14.95 9.80 12.47
C LEU A 207 -15.15 11.12 13.19
N THR A 208 -14.27 11.39 14.15
CA THR A 208 -14.11 12.71 14.80
C THR A 208 -12.78 13.36 14.42
N VAL A 209 -11.78 12.54 14.09
CA VAL A 209 -10.47 12.95 13.63
C VAL A 209 -10.17 12.22 12.33
N LEU A 210 -9.71 12.94 11.32
CA LEU A 210 -9.32 12.36 10.03
C LEU A 210 -7.79 12.34 9.93
N PRO A 211 -7.14 11.16 9.76
CA PRO A 211 -5.70 11.09 9.54
C PRO A 211 -5.35 11.63 8.15
N VAL A 212 -4.34 12.51 8.11
CA VAL A 212 -3.81 13.06 6.86
C VAL A 212 -2.59 12.27 6.44
N PRO A 213 -2.59 11.66 5.24
CA PRO A 213 -1.46 10.87 4.78
C PRO A 213 -0.22 11.77 4.54
N PRO A 214 0.99 11.22 4.75
CA PRO A 214 2.24 11.91 4.50
C PRO A 214 2.37 12.48 3.08
N VAL A 215 3.23 13.47 2.90
CA VAL A 215 3.52 14.07 1.58
C VAL A 215 4.18 13.04 0.65
N THR A 216 4.92 12.06 1.19
CA THR A 216 5.52 10.96 0.41
C THR A 216 4.49 10.07 -0.30
N VAL A 217 3.24 10.03 0.19
CA VAL A 217 2.13 9.28 -0.43
C VAL A 217 1.31 10.14 -1.41
N ARG A 218 1.49 11.47 -1.36
CA ARG A 218 0.78 12.48 -2.16
C ARG A 218 1.78 13.35 -2.96
N PRO A 219 2.52 12.75 -3.92
CA PRO A 219 3.55 13.48 -4.65
C PRO A 219 2.93 14.53 -5.58
N THR A 220 3.53 15.71 -5.63
CA THR A 220 3.22 16.74 -6.63
C THR A 220 3.99 16.45 -7.92
N ILE A 221 3.36 16.68 -9.07
CA ILE A 221 3.98 16.56 -10.39
C ILE A 221 4.22 17.97 -10.92
N THR A 222 5.45 18.29 -11.29
CA THR A 222 5.75 19.52 -12.05
C THR A 222 5.54 19.25 -13.53
N LEU A 223 4.62 19.99 -14.16
CA LEU A 223 4.40 19.95 -15.60
C LEU A 223 5.56 20.63 -16.34
N GLU A 224 5.70 20.35 -17.63
CA GLU A 224 6.72 20.99 -18.50
C GLU A 224 6.60 22.52 -18.55
N SER A 225 5.40 23.05 -18.33
CA SER A 225 5.13 24.49 -18.20
C SER A 225 5.68 25.12 -16.92
N GLY A 226 6.29 24.33 -16.02
CA GLY A 226 6.71 24.75 -14.69
C GLY A 226 5.58 24.80 -13.66
N ALA A 227 4.32 24.60 -14.08
CA ALA A 227 3.18 24.57 -13.17
C ALA A 227 3.18 23.29 -12.32
N ARG A 228 2.91 23.44 -11.02
CA ARG A 228 2.73 22.30 -10.10
C ARG A 228 1.30 21.76 -10.23
N SER A 229 1.20 20.47 -10.51
CA SER A 229 -0.04 19.69 -10.44
C SER A 229 -0.04 18.88 -9.15
N GLU A 230 -0.95 19.21 -8.26
CA GLU A 230 -1.13 18.51 -6.99
C GLU A 230 -1.76 17.13 -7.18
N ASP A 231 -1.51 16.26 -6.20
CA ASP A 231 -2.12 14.94 -6.13
C ASP A 231 -3.64 15.02 -5.88
N ASP A 232 -4.39 14.08 -6.45
CA ASP A 232 -5.85 14.01 -6.30
C ASP A 232 -6.30 13.94 -4.82
N LEU A 233 -5.54 13.26 -3.94
CA LEU A 233 -5.84 13.22 -2.50
C LEU A 233 -5.62 14.59 -1.86
N THR A 234 -4.56 15.31 -2.24
CA THR A 234 -4.30 16.67 -1.75
C THR A 234 -5.47 17.58 -2.12
N HIS A 235 -5.92 17.55 -3.38
CA HIS A 235 -7.06 18.37 -3.81
C HIS A 235 -8.32 18.09 -2.97
N LYS A 236 -8.61 16.83 -2.68
CA LYS A 236 -9.79 16.48 -1.88
C LYS A 236 -9.63 16.86 -0.40
N LEU A 237 -8.44 16.74 0.16
CA LEU A 237 -8.15 17.19 1.52
C LEU A 237 -8.28 18.71 1.66
N VAL A 238 -7.89 19.49 0.65
CA VAL A 238 -8.12 20.95 0.60
C VAL A 238 -9.61 21.25 0.73
N ASP A 239 -10.44 20.55 -0.04
CA ASP A 239 -11.90 20.74 0.02
C ASP A 239 -12.47 20.38 1.40
N ILE A 240 -11.99 19.28 2.01
CA ILE A 240 -12.39 18.86 3.37
C ILE A 240 -12.02 19.95 4.40
N ILE A 241 -10.81 20.51 4.34
CA ILE A 241 -10.38 21.53 5.29
C ILE A 241 -11.24 22.79 5.14
N ARG A 242 -11.48 23.26 3.90
CA ARG A 242 -12.29 24.45 3.64
C ARG A 242 -13.71 24.32 4.19
N ILE A 243 -14.37 23.19 3.92
CA ILE A 243 -15.74 22.99 4.41
C ILE A 243 -15.77 22.81 5.94
N ASN A 244 -14.77 22.15 6.51
CA ASN A 244 -14.65 21.94 7.95
C ASN A 244 -14.44 23.26 8.72
N GLN A 245 -13.58 24.15 8.20
CA GLN A 245 -13.39 25.50 8.75
C GLN A 245 -14.67 26.31 8.67
N ARG A 246 -15.30 26.35 7.49
CA ARG A 246 -16.56 27.08 7.29
C ARG A 246 -17.67 26.56 8.22
N LEU A 247 -17.75 25.24 8.43
CA LEU A 247 -18.68 24.64 9.37
C LEU A 247 -18.40 25.09 10.81
N ALA A 248 -17.14 25.06 11.25
CA ALA A 248 -16.75 25.51 12.58
C ALA A 248 -17.09 26.99 12.82
N GLU A 249 -16.74 27.87 11.88
CA GLU A 249 -17.01 29.31 11.97
C GLU A 249 -18.52 29.62 12.03
N ASN A 250 -19.34 28.91 11.25
CA ASN A 250 -20.80 29.10 11.27
C ASN A 250 -21.43 28.60 12.57
N ILE A 251 -20.90 27.52 13.16
CA ILE A 251 -21.34 27.03 14.48
C ILE A 251 -20.99 28.06 15.56
N GLU A 252 -19.76 28.59 15.57
CA GLU A 252 -19.31 29.59 16.53
C GLU A 252 -20.06 30.92 16.41
N SER A 253 -20.42 31.31 15.18
CA SER A 253 -21.20 32.52 14.90
C SER A 253 -22.69 32.37 15.23
N GLY A 254 -23.14 31.20 15.67
CA GLY A 254 -24.55 30.94 15.99
C GLY A 254 -25.47 30.95 14.76
N ALA A 255 -24.99 30.50 13.60
CA ALA A 255 -25.79 30.42 12.38
C ALA A 255 -27.02 29.49 12.56
N PRO A 256 -28.10 29.70 11.80
CA PRO A 256 -29.27 28.81 11.82
C PRO A 256 -28.92 27.35 11.55
N ASN A 257 -29.59 26.43 12.26
CA ASN A 257 -29.34 24.97 12.14
C ASN A 257 -29.41 24.46 10.71
N LEU A 258 -30.33 24.97 9.87
CA LEU A 258 -30.44 24.58 8.46
C LEU A 258 -29.12 24.77 7.70
N ILE A 259 -28.42 25.89 7.92
CA ILE A 259 -27.14 26.18 7.26
C ILE A 259 -26.06 25.25 7.79
N VAL A 260 -26.06 24.99 9.10
CA VAL A 260 -25.10 24.07 9.74
C VAL A 260 -25.29 22.65 9.20
N ASP A 261 -26.53 22.20 9.05
CA ASP A 261 -26.88 20.87 8.55
C ASP A 261 -26.48 20.72 7.08
N ASP A 262 -26.73 21.73 6.23
CA ASP A 262 -26.28 21.74 4.82
C ASP A 262 -24.76 21.67 4.70
N LEU A 263 -24.03 22.44 5.52
CA LEU A 263 -22.56 22.41 5.56
C LEU A 263 -22.03 21.07 6.09
N TRP A 264 -22.73 20.45 7.03
CA TRP A 264 -22.38 19.15 7.57
C TRP A 264 -22.61 18.03 6.55
N GLU A 265 -23.71 18.06 5.80
CA GLU A 265 -23.94 17.12 4.69
C GLU A 265 -22.85 17.27 3.61
N LEU A 266 -22.43 18.50 3.32
CA LEU A 266 -21.34 18.73 2.38
C LEU A 266 -20.00 18.20 2.91
N LEU A 267 -19.70 18.35 4.20
CA LEU A 267 -18.53 17.72 4.84
C LEU A 267 -18.59 16.19 4.72
N GLN A 268 -19.75 15.59 4.98
CA GLN A 268 -19.98 14.15 4.82
C GLN A 268 -19.72 13.70 3.37
N TYR A 269 -20.18 14.46 2.37
CA TYR A 269 -19.88 14.21 0.95
C TYR A 269 -18.38 14.26 0.66
N HIS A 270 -17.65 15.27 1.16
CA HIS A 270 -16.22 15.42 0.89
C HIS A 270 -15.39 14.30 1.52
N VAL A 271 -15.71 13.87 2.74
CA VAL A 271 -15.02 12.75 3.39
C VAL A 271 -15.39 11.42 2.74
N ALA A 272 -16.66 11.21 2.39
CA ALA A 272 -17.13 10.01 1.68
C ALA A 272 -16.36 9.80 0.36
N THR A 273 -16.32 10.83 -0.48
CA THR A 273 -15.63 10.78 -1.77
C THR A 273 -14.11 10.74 -1.65
N TYR A 274 -13.53 11.18 -0.52
CA TYR A 274 -12.10 10.99 -0.22
C TYR A 274 -11.74 9.53 0.08
N ILE A 275 -12.63 8.80 0.75
CA ILE A 275 -12.44 7.36 1.01
C ILE A 275 -12.69 6.56 -0.27
N ASP A 276 -13.86 6.78 -0.89
CA ASP A 276 -14.24 6.13 -2.14
C ASP A 276 -15.03 7.08 -3.04
N ASN A 277 -14.43 7.49 -4.16
CA ASN A 277 -15.07 8.36 -5.15
C ASN A 277 -15.97 7.61 -6.16
N ALA A 278 -16.22 6.31 -5.97
CA ALA A 278 -17.07 5.47 -6.84
C ALA A 278 -18.31 4.94 -6.09
N ILE A 279 -18.75 5.63 -5.05
CA ILE A 279 -19.95 5.29 -4.27
C ILE A 279 -21.20 5.46 -5.14
N SER A 280 -22.09 4.47 -5.10
CA SER A 280 -23.37 4.53 -5.78
C SER A 280 -24.30 5.58 -5.15
N GLY A 281 -24.95 6.40 -5.98
CA GLY A 281 -25.85 7.47 -5.53
C GLY A 281 -25.15 8.76 -5.11
N VAL A 282 -23.81 8.81 -5.10
CA VAL A 282 -23.03 10.02 -4.79
C VAL A 282 -22.38 10.54 -6.08
N PRO A 283 -22.52 11.83 -6.43
CA PRO A 283 -21.84 12.41 -7.58
C PRO A 283 -20.31 12.32 -7.43
N PRO A 284 -19.58 11.76 -8.42
CA PRO A 284 -18.14 11.62 -8.32
C PRO A 284 -17.48 13.01 -8.32
N ALA A 285 -16.56 13.21 -7.36
CA ALA A 285 -15.75 14.41 -7.29
C ALA A 285 -14.80 14.47 -8.49
N ARG A 286 -14.76 15.64 -9.14
CA ARG A 286 -13.98 15.89 -10.35
C ARG A 286 -13.03 17.05 -10.15
N HIS A 287 -11.90 17.00 -10.83
CA HIS A 287 -11.02 18.14 -11.00
C HIS A 287 -11.71 19.22 -11.85
N ARG A 288 -11.19 20.46 -11.83
CA ARG A 288 -11.70 21.56 -12.69
C ARG A 288 -11.69 21.23 -14.18
N SER A 289 -10.82 20.31 -14.60
CA SER A 289 -10.73 19.80 -15.97
C SER A 289 -11.80 18.75 -16.33
N GLY A 290 -12.70 18.40 -15.41
CA GLY A 290 -13.72 17.37 -15.59
C GLY A 290 -13.25 15.93 -15.35
N ARG A 291 -11.94 15.70 -15.18
CA ARG A 291 -11.36 14.39 -14.82
C ARG A 291 -11.86 13.95 -13.45
N VAL A 292 -12.29 12.69 -13.32
CA VAL A 292 -12.67 12.10 -12.02
C VAL A 292 -11.42 11.92 -11.16
N LEU A 293 -11.51 12.29 -9.87
CA LEU A 293 -10.39 12.16 -8.94
C LEU A 293 -10.18 10.69 -8.54
N ARG A 294 -8.91 10.24 -8.47
CA ARG A 294 -8.53 8.91 -8.02
C ARG A 294 -8.14 8.91 -6.53
N THR A 295 -9.11 8.55 -5.69
CA THR A 295 -9.00 8.54 -4.23
C THR A 295 -8.54 7.20 -3.65
N LEU A 296 -8.63 7.00 -2.33
CA LEU A 296 -8.01 5.87 -1.62
C LEU A 296 -8.46 4.50 -2.16
N ALA A 297 -9.77 4.25 -2.27
CA ALA A 297 -10.29 2.98 -2.76
C ALA A 297 -9.80 2.64 -4.17
N GLN A 298 -9.78 3.61 -5.08
CA GLN A 298 -9.35 3.46 -6.47
C GLN A 298 -7.83 3.29 -6.63
N ARG A 299 -7.04 3.75 -5.65
CA ARG A 299 -5.59 3.48 -5.61
C ARG A 299 -5.31 2.04 -5.23
N LEU A 300 -6.10 1.48 -4.31
CA LEU A 300 -5.93 0.11 -3.83
C LEU A 300 -6.53 -0.91 -4.80
N ARG A 301 -7.76 -0.69 -5.25
CA ARG A 301 -8.55 -1.63 -6.08
C ARG A 301 -8.29 -1.44 -7.58
N GLY A 302 -8.71 -2.42 -8.37
CA GLY A 302 -8.68 -2.38 -9.83
C GLY A 302 -7.47 -3.09 -10.47
N LYS A 303 -7.46 -3.14 -11.81
CA LYS A 303 -6.37 -3.76 -12.58
C LYS A 303 -5.04 -3.04 -12.39
N GLU A 304 -5.07 -1.71 -12.38
CA GLU A 304 -3.92 -0.82 -12.12
C GLU A 304 -3.85 -0.38 -10.64
N GLY A 305 -4.52 -1.08 -9.73
CA GLY A 305 -4.45 -0.82 -8.30
C GLY A 305 -3.12 -1.30 -7.71
N ARG A 306 -2.76 -0.79 -6.53
CA ARG A 306 -1.50 -1.14 -5.84
C ARG A 306 -1.36 -2.64 -5.59
N PHE A 307 -2.43 -3.36 -5.25
CA PHE A 307 -2.35 -4.80 -4.99
C PHE A 307 -1.86 -5.58 -6.22
N ARG A 308 -2.50 -5.40 -7.37
CA ARG A 308 -2.14 -6.14 -8.60
C ARG A 308 -0.89 -5.59 -9.27
N GLY A 309 -0.77 -4.27 -9.37
CA GLY A 309 0.28 -3.62 -10.17
C GLY A 309 1.58 -3.31 -9.41
N ASN A 310 1.56 -3.32 -8.08
CA ASN A 310 2.75 -2.99 -7.27
C ASN A 310 3.08 -4.02 -6.19
N LEU A 311 2.18 -4.91 -5.78
CA LEU A 311 2.48 -5.92 -4.77
C LEU A 311 2.63 -7.31 -5.39
N SER A 312 1.58 -7.83 -6.04
CA SER A 312 1.59 -9.16 -6.65
C SER A 312 2.46 -9.24 -7.90
N GLY A 313 2.51 -8.18 -8.69
CA GLY A 313 3.39 -8.05 -9.85
C GLY A 313 4.22 -6.79 -9.74
N LYS A 314 5.52 -6.90 -9.98
CA LYS A 314 6.45 -5.77 -10.04
C LYS A 314 7.33 -5.92 -11.27
N ARG A 315 7.77 -4.79 -11.82
CA ARG A 315 8.90 -4.79 -12.74
C ARG A 315 10.15 -5.06 -11.92
N VAL A 316 11.03 -5.88 -12.48
CA VAL A 316 12.28 -6.31 -11.84
C VAL A 316 13.46 -5.81 -12.64
N ASP A 317 14.51 -5.43 -11.93
CA ASP A 317 15.80 -5.07 -12.51
C ASP A 317 16.56 -6.34 -12.96
N PHE A 318 17.75 -6.17 -13.54
CA PHE A 318 18.63 -7.26 -13.98
C PHE A 318 17.94 -8.29 -14.91
N SER A 319 17.15 -7.76 -15.84
CA SER A 319 16.47 -8.54 -16.87
C SER A 319 16.70 -7.96 -18.26
N ALA A 320 16.61 -8.80 -19.28
CA ALA A 320 16.67 -8.40 -20.68
C ALA A 320 15.65 -9.17 -21.51
N ARG A 321 15.25 -8.58 -22.65
CA ARG A 321 14.30 -9.17 -23.60
C ARG A 321 14.80 -8.93 -25.02
N THR A 322 14.80 -9.97 -25.83
CA THR A 322 15.07 -9.89 -27.27
C THR A 322 14.46 -11.10 -27.99
N VAL A 323 14.47 -11.05 -29.32
CA VAL A 323 14.02 -12.12 -30.21
C VAL A 323 14.90 -13.37 -30.05
N ILE A 324 14.29 -14.55 -30.16
CA ILE A 324 15.02 -15.83 -30.14
C ILE A 324 15.42 -16.30 -31.55
N SER A 325 16.53 -17.02 -31.64
CA SER A 325 17.02 -17.66 -32.86
C SER A 325 17.46 -19.09 -32.57
N PRO A 326 17.29 -20.03 -33.50
CA PRO A 326 17.68 -21.42 -33.28
C PRO A 326 19.20 -21.59 -33.36
N ASP A 327 19.79 -22.36 -32.44
CA ASP A 327 21.19 -22.79 -32.55
C ASP A 327 21.32 -24.25 -32.09
N PRO A 328 21.54 -25.21 -33.02
CA PRO A 328 21.68 -26.62 -32.66
C PRO A 328 23.07 -26.96 -32.09
N ASN A 329 24.04 -26.03 -32.11
CA ASN A 329 25.42 -26.29 -31.70
C ASN A 329 25.70 -25.96 -30.22
N ILE A 330 24.72 -25.42 -29.51
CA ILE A 330 24.80 -25.18 -28.07
C ILE A 330 24.16 -26.34 -27.32
N SER A 331 24.66 -26.60 -26.10
CA SER A 331 24.09 -27.64 -25.25
C SER A 331 22.61 -27.38 -24.97
N ILE A 332 21.85 -28.43 -24.63
CA ILE A 332 20.42 -28.31 -24.31
C ILE A 332 20.17 -27.34 -23.14
N ASN A 333 21.10 -27.31 -22.17
CA ASN A 333 21.01 -26.42 -21.02
C ASN A 333 21.68 -25.06 -21.26
N GLU A 334 22.35 -24.86 -22.40
CA GLU A 334 22.99 -23.59 -22.71
C GLU A 334 22.00 -22.62 -23.38
N ILE A 335 22.20 -21.33 -23.13
CA ILE A 335 21.54 -20.25 -23.85
C ILE A 335 22.57 -19.27 -24.41
N GLY A 336 22.45 -18.97 -25.70
CA GLY A 336 23.26 -17.96 -26.34
C GLY A 336 22.82 -16.57 -25.90
N VAL A 337 23.69 -15.84 -25.20
CA VAL A 337 23.45 -14.46 -24.78
C VAL A 337 24.30 -13.50 -25.63
N PRO A 338 23.69 -12.47 -26.25
CA PRO A 338 24.41 -11.39 -26.92
C PRO A 338 25.48 -10.73 -26.06
N VAL A 339 26.65 -10.46 -26.64
CA VAL A 339 27.76 -9.74 -25.98
C VAL A 339 27.31 -8.40 -25.39
N GLU A 340 26.44 -7.66 -26.08
CA GLU A 340 25.95 -6.36 -25.60
C GLU A 340 25.06 -6.51 -24.35
N ILE A 341 24.24 -7.55 -24.28
CA ILE A 341 23.45 -7.87 -23.08
C ILE A 341 24.39 -8.32 -21.94
N ALA A 342 25.40 -9.13 -22.25
CA ALA A 342 26.35 -9.64 -21.26
C ALA A 342 27.22 -8.53 -20.62
N LYS A 343 27.50 -7.44 -21.34
CA LYS A 343 28.18 -6.25 -20.80
C LYS A 343 27.30 -5.44 -19.85
N ILE A 344 25.99 -5.40 -20.09
CA ILE A 344 25.04 -4.60 -19.29
C ILE A 344 24.64 -5.36 -18.02
N LEU A 345 24.25 -6.63 -18.18
CA LEU A 345 23.85 -7.48 -17.07
C LEU A 345 25.09 -7.94 -16.30
N THR A 346 25.06 -7.72 -14.98
CA THR A 346 26.19 -8.01 -14.10
C THR A 346 25.80 -8.99 -13.00
N VAL A 347 26.82 -9.65 -12.47
CA VAL A 347 26.72 -10.54 -11.32
C VAL A 347 27.65 -10.02 -10.22
N PRO A 348 27.16 -9.77 -9.00
CA PRO A 348 28.00 -9.34 -7.88
C PRO A 348 28.79 -10.54 -7.36
N VAL A 349 30.11 -10.45 -7.42
CA VAL A 349 31.02 -11.47 -6.89
C VAL A 349 31.79 -10.88 -5.72
N ARG A 350 31.71 -11.56 -4.57
CA ARG A 350 32.52 -11.21 -3.39
C ARG A 350 33.97 -11.57 -3.66
N VAL A 351 34.86 -10.63 -3.41
CA VAL A 351 36.29 -10.84 -3.52
C VAL A 351 36.73 -11.74 -2.37
N THR A 352 37.41 -12.82 -2.71
CA THR A 352 38.01 -13.80 -1.81
C THR A 352 39.47 -14.03 -2.23
N ASP A 353 40.24 -14.67 -1.37
CA ASP A 353 41.66 -14.96 -1.68
C ASP A 353 41.83 -15.87 -2.91
N PHE A 354 40.78 -16.60 -3.30
CA PHE A 354 40.82 -17.52 -4.45
C PHE A 354 40.52 -16.85 -5.79
N ASN A 355 39.76 -15.75 -5.80
CA ASN A 355 39.27 -15.12 -7.03
C ASN A 355 39.79 -13.69 -7.24
N VAL A 356 40.61 -13.17 -6.32
CA VAL A 356 41.05 -11.78 -6.34
C VAL A 356 41.85 -11.45 -7.59
N GLU A 357 42.81 -12.28 -8.00
CA GLU A 357 43.62 -12.07 -9.22
C GLU A 357 42.75 -11.99 -10.47
N GLU A 358 41.77 -12.89 -10.60
CA GLU A 358 40.83 -12.89 -11.72
C GLU A 358 39.98 -11.61 -11.74
N LEU A 359 39.43 -11.21 -10.59
CA LEU A 359 38.61 -10.01 -10.49
C LEU A 359 39.42 -8.73 -10.74
N ARG A 360 40.71 -8.70 -10.35
CA ARG A 360 41.62 -7.58 -10.68
C ARG A 360 41.75 -7.39 -12.19
N GLU A 361 41.89 -8.47 -12.95
CA GLU A 361 41.95 -8.38 -14.41
C GLU A 361 40.66 -7.84 -15.03
N LEU A 362 39.50 -8.30 -14.54
CA LEU A 362 38.19 -7.83 -15.03
C LEU A 362 37.99 -6.34 -14.76
N VAL A 363 38.41 -5.86 -13.59
CA VAL A 363 38.37 -4.44 -13.23
C VAL A 363 39.30 -3.61 -14.12
N ARG A 364 40.51 -4.09 -14.43
CA ARG A 364 41.43 -3.41 -15.37
C ARG A 364 40.85 -3.30 -16.77
N ARG A 365 40.24 -4.38 -17.29
CA ARG A 365 39.56 -4.38 -18.60
C ARG A 365 38.41 -3.38 -18.64
N GLY A 366 37.70 -3.22 -17.53
CA GLY A 366 36.65 -2.22 -17.35
C GLY A 366 35.35 -2.55 -18.09
N PRO A 367 34.44 -1.58 -18.27
CA PRO A 367 33.07 -1.86 -18.73
C PRO A 367 32.93 -2.08 -20.24
N LYS A 368 33.89 -1.62 -21.06
CA LYS A 368 33.76 -1.62 -22.53
C LYS A 368 34.16 -2.93 -23.19
N VAL A 369 35.09 -3.67 -22.59
CA VAL A 369 35.64 -4.91 -23.13
C VAL A 369 35.06 -6.08 -22.36
N HIS A 370 34.51 -7.05 -23.08
CA HIS A 370 34.00 -8.29 -22.50
C HIS A 370 35.07 -9.40 -22.57
N PRO A 371 35.30 -10.18 -21.50
CA PRO A 371 34.71 -10.02 -20.17
C PRO A 371 35.40 -8.92 -19.37
N GLY A 372 34.60 -8.13 -18.65
CA GLY A 372 35.03 -7.01 -17.81
C GLY A 372 34.10 -6.79 -16.62
N ALA A 373 34.08 -5.57 -16.07
CA ALA A 373 33.25 -5.19 -14.93
C ALA A 373 32.75 -3.75 -15.01
N ASN A 374 31.58 -3.49 -14.43
CA ASN A 374 30.94 -2.17 -14.46
C ASN A 374 31.09 -1.41 -13.14
N TYR A 375 31.02 -2.10 -12.01
CA TYR A 375 31.05 -1.47 -10.70
C TYR A 375 31.92 -2.23 -9.70
N VAL A 376 32.49 -1.47 -8.77
CA VAL A 376 33.16 -1.98 -7.57
C VAL A 376 32.47 -1.40 -6.36
N ILE A 377 32.11 -2.25 -5.40
CA ILE A 377 31.54 -1.87 -4.12
C ILE A 377 32.62 -2.10 -3.06
N ALA A 378 33.02 -1.04 -2.39
CA ALA A 378 34.00 -1.09 -1.32
C ALA A 378 33.38 -1.65 -0.02
N PRO A 379 34.21 -2.09 0.96
CA PRO A 379 33.72 -2.63 2.24
C PRO A 379 32.85 -1.64 3.04
N ASP A 380 32.99 -0.34 2.79
CA ASP A 380 32.17 0.73 3.39
C ASP A 380 30.78 0.88 2.73
N GLY A 381 30.51 0.09 1.68
CA GLY A 381 29.25 0.08 0.93
C GLY A 381 29.19 1.12 -0.20
N ARG A 382 30.26 1.90 -0.44
CA ARG A 382 30.28 2.85 -1.57
C ARG A 382 30.44 2.11 -2.89
N LYS A 383 29.54 2.41 -3.82
CA LYS A 383 29.55 1.87 -5.19
C LYS A 383 30.24 2.85 -6.14
N TYR A 384 31.28 2.38 -6.80
CA TYR A 384 32.09 3.12 -7.77
C TYR A 384 31.81 2.62 -9.18
N ASN A 385 31.52 3.53 -10.11
CA ASN A 385 31.35 3.21 -11.53
C ASN A 385 32.72 3.21 -12.23
N LEU A 386 33.13 2.07 -12.79
CA LEU A 386 34.42 1.88 -13.44
C LEU A 386 34.55 2.62 -14.77
N GLU A 387 33.47 3.18 -15.32
CA GLU A 387 33.53 4.05 -16.49
C GLU A 387 34.24 5.38 -16.20
N PHE A 388 34.10 5.90 -14.97
CA PHE A 388 34.64 7.20 -14.56
C PHE A 388 35.76 7.11 -13.52
N ALA A 389 35.98 5.92 -12.95
CA ALA A 389 36.95 5.67 -11.89
C ALA A 389 38.33 5.26 -12.42
N ASP A 390 39.37 5.45 -11.60
CA ASP A 390 40.72 4.94 -11.89
C ASP A 390 40.78 3.42 -11.68
N ARG A 391 40.74 2.69 -12.80
CA ARG A 391 40.70 1.23 -12.84
C ARG A 391 41.95 0.57 -12.25
N GLU A 392 43.13 1.15 -12.45
CA GLU A 392 44.39 0.58 -11.94
C GLU A 392 44.47 0.74 -10.42
N MET A 393 44.06 1.89 -9.90
CA MET A 393 43.96 2.11 -8.45
C MET A 393 43.05 1.06 -7.81
N PHE A 394 41.83 0.88 -8.34
CA PHE A 394 40.88 -0.07 -7.77
C PHE A 394 41.37 -1.52 -7.88
N ALA A 395 41.94 -1.92 -9.02
CA ALA A 395 42.51 -3.26 -9.18
C ALA A 395 43.63 -3.53 -8.17
N ASN A 396 44.53 -2.58 -7.93
CA ASN A 396 45.61 -2.77 -6.96
C ASN A 396 45.12 -2.79 -5.50
N SER A 397 44.05 -2.03 -5.20
CA SER A 397 43.43 -2.02 -3.87
C SER A 397 42.48 -3.18 -3.58
N LEU A 398 42.18 -4.01 -4.59
CA LEU A 398 41.20 -5.08 -4.47
C LEU A 398 41.69 -6.16 -3.49
N GLY A 399 40.84 -6.49 -2.52
CA GLY A 399 41.07 -7.53 -1.52
C GLY A 399 39.77 -8.04 -0.88
N PRO A 400 39.85 -8.97 0.08
CA PRO A 400 38.68 -9.53 0.75
C PRO A 400 37.78 -8.46 1.36
N GLY A 401 36.47 -8.61 1.16
CA GLY A 401 35.44 -7.65 1.61
C GLY A 401 34.95 -6.66 0.55
N TYR A 402 35.65 -6.55 -0.59
CA TYR A 402 35.13 -5.88 -1.78
C TYR A 402 34.11 -6.76 -2.53
N ILE A 403 33.23 -6.13 -3.31
CA ILE A 403 32.33 -6.81 -4.24
C ILE A 403 32.54 -6.21 -5.63
N VAL A 404 32.71 -7.05 -6.64
CA VAL A 404 32.83 -6.63 -8.04
C VAL A 404 31.60 -7.05 -8.81
N GLU A 405 30.92 -6.10 -9.45
CA GLU A 405 29.83 -6.38 -10.39
C GLU A 405 30.43 -6.62 -11.79
N ARG A 406 30.79 -7.87 -12.06
CA ARG A 406 31.38 -8.29 -13.34
C ARG A 406 30.31 -8.55 -14.38
N HIS A 407 30.69 -8.48 -15.66
CA HIS A 407 29.84 -8.91 -16.78
C HIS A 407 29.43 -10.37 -16.63
N LEU A 408 28.27 -10.70 -17.18
CA LEU A 408 27.83 -12.08 -17.36
C LEU A 408 28.84 -12.83 -18.24
N ARG A 409 29.18 -14.07 -17.93
CA ARG A 409 30.15 -14.87 -18.69
C ARG A 409 29.67 -16.30 -18.91
N ASP A 410 30.40 -17.04 -19.73
CA ASP A 410 30.14 -18.47 -19.95
C ASP A 410 30.13 -19.24 -18.63
N GLY A 411 29.09 -20.06 -18.41
CA GLY A 411 28.93 -20.84 -17.19
C GLY A 411 28.05 -20.19 -16.11
N ASP A 412 27.70 -18.91 -16.24
CA ASP A 412 26.76 -18.25 -15.32
C ASP A 412 25.35 -18.80 -15.48
N ILE A 413 24.55 -18.76 -14.41
CA ILE A 413 23.17 -19.24 -14.42
C ILE A 413 22.22 -18.08 -14.62
N VAL A 414 21.25 -18.28 -15.51
CA VAL A 414 20.17 -17.34 -15.77
C VAL A 414 18.84 -18.06 -15.83
N LEU A 415 17.77 -17.34 -15.51
CA LEU A 415 16.41 -17.84 -15.68
C LEU A 415 15.87 -17.35 -17.01
N PHE A 416 15.43 -18.29 -17.85
CA PHE A 416 14.88 -17.99 -19.17
C PHE A 416 13.37 -18.26 -19.19
N ASN A 417 12.60 -17.29 -19.67
CA ASN A 417 11.14 -17.27 -19.56
C ASN A 417 10.48 -16.82 -20.87
N ARG A 418 9.44 -17.57 -21.31
CA ARG A 418 8.48 -17.12 -22.32
C ARG A 418 7.14 -16.77 -21.69
N GLN A 419 6.64 -15.58 -22.02
CA GLN A 419 5.30 -15.13 -21.65
C GLN A 419 4.32 -15.45 -22.79
N PRO A 420 3.08 -15.91 -22.50
CA PRO A 420 2.52 -16.19 -21.17
C PRO A 420 3.06 -17.48 -20.55
N SER A 421 3.34 -17.45 -19.25
CA SER A 421 3.84 -18.62 -18.52
C SER A 421 2.65 -19.50 -18.06
N LEU A 422 2.31 -20.51 -18.86
CA LEU A 422 1.13 -21.37 -18.63
C LEU A 422 1.40 -22.51 -17.66
N HIS A 423 2.64 -22.99 -17.60
CA HIS A 423 3.04 -24.11 -16.76
C HIS A 423 4.44 -23.87 -16.18
N ARG A 424 4.83 -24.69 -15.21
CA ARG A 424 6.10 -24.52 -14.48
C ARG A 424 7.32 -24.43 -15.41
N MET A 425 7.34 -25.25 -16.47
CA MET A 425 8.46 -25.28 -17.45
C MET A 425 8.55 -24.05 -18.35
N SER A 426 7.60 -23.11 -18.29
CA SER A 426 7.72 -21.84 -19.04
C SER A 426 8.81 -20.91 -18.47
N ILE A 427 9.40 -21.27 -17.32
CA ILE A 427 10.62 -20.69 -16.77
C ILE A 427 11.57 -21.82 -16.34
N MET A 428 12.82 -21.79 -16.83
CA MET A 428 13.84 -22.79 -16.50
C MET A 428 15.20 -22.11 -16.33
N ALA A 429 16.11 -22.75 -15.60
CA ALA A 429 17.49 -22.28 -15.50
C ALA A 429 18.31 -22.75 -16.69
N HIS A 430 19.10 -21.84 -17.25
CA HIS A 430 20.03 -22.11 -18.33
C HIS A 430 21.43 -21.61 -17.98
N VAL A 431 22.43 -22.24 -18.57
CA VAL A 431 23.82 -21.84 -18.50
C VAL A 431 24.11 -20.86 -19.62
N VAL A 432 24.67 -19.72 -19.29
CA VAL A 432 25.02 -18.68 -20.26
C VAL A 432 26.15 -19.17 -21.14
N ARG A 433 26.01 -18.90 -22.44
CA ARG A 433 27.09 -18.93 -23.42
C ARG A 433 27.06 -17.63 -24.21
N VAL A 434 28.09 -16.81 -24.09
CA VAL A 434 28.16 -15.50 -24.70
C VAL A 434 28.54 -15.65 -26.18
N LEU A 435 27.67 -15.16 -27.06
CA LEU A 435 27.81 -15.31 -28.51
C LEU A 435 27.61 -13.95 -29.21
N PRO A 436 28.24 -13.74 -30.38
CA PRO A 436 27.99 -12.54 -31.17
C PRO A 436 26.57 -12.53 -31.74
N GLY A 437 26.03 -11.34 -31.98
CA GLY A 437 24.67 -11.13 -32.48
C GLY A 437 23.79 -10.42 -31.45
N ASN A 438 22.50 -10.29 -31.77
CA ASN A 438 21.53 -9.50 -31.00
C ASN A 438 20.32 -10.32 -30.51
N THR A 439 20.30 -11.62 -30.77
CA THR A 439 19.20 -12.55 -30.44
C THR A 439 19.63 -13.51 -29.34
N PHE A 440 18.67 -14.01 -28.57
CA PHE A 440 18.92 -15.15 -27.68
C PHE A 440 18.97 -16.42 -28.51
N ARG A 441 20.02 -17.23 -28.36
CA ARG A 441 20.11 -18.50 -29.09
C ARG A 441 19.61 -19.65 -28.23
N LEU A 442 18.64 -20.40 -28.75
CA LEU A 442 18.00 -21.49 -28.04
C LEU A 442 18.22 -22.81 -28.79
N ASN A 443 18.49 -23.87 -28.04
CA ASN A 443 18.55 -25.22 -28.58
C ASN A 443 17.14 -25.68 -29.00
N LEU A 444 17.01 -26.22 -30.21
CA LEU A 444 15.75 -26.64 -30.81
C LEU A 444 14.98 -27.68 -29.97
N SER A 445 15.68 -28.54 -29.22
CA SER A 445 15.04 -29.55 -28.36
C SER A 445 14.30 -28.95 -27.17
N VAL A 446 14.55 -27.68 -26.85
CA VAL A 446 13.95 -26.96 -25.70
C VAL A 446 12.81 -26.02 -26.16
N CYS A 447 12.48 -25.97 -27.44
CA CYS A 447 11.32 -25.21 -27.91
C CYS A 447 9.96 -25.71 -27.34
N PRO A 448 9.69 -27.03 -27.25
CA PRO A 448 8.41 -27.53 -26.74
C PRO A 448 8.01 -27.06 -25.33
N PRO A 449 8.89 -27.08 -24.30
CA PRO A 449 8.54 -26.57 -22.97
C PRO A 449 8.30 -25.06 -22.94
N TYR A 450 8.85 -24.27 -23.88
CA TYR A 450 8.48 -22.87 -23.98
C TYR A 450 7.27 -22.62 -24.89
N ASN A 451 6.84 -23.64 -25.62
CA ASN A 451 5.91 -23.54 -26.74
C ASN A 451 6.33 -22.40 -27.70
N ALA A 452 7.64 -22.27 -27.91
CA ALA A 452 8.25 -21.17 -28.66
C ALA A 452 8.52 -21.58 -30.10
N ASP A 453 8.31 -20.66 -31.03
CA ASP A 453 8.74 -20.77 -32.43
C ASP A 453 9.70 -19.62 -32.78
N PHE A 454 10.04 -19.47 -34.05
CA PHE A 454 11.07 -18.53 -34.51
C PHE A 454 10.53 -17.52 -35.52
N ASP A 455 9.25 -17.16 -35.41
CA ASP A 455 8.59 -16.20 -36.31
C ASP A 455 8.78 -14.72 -35.89
N GLY A 456 9.47 -14.50 -34.77
CA GLY A 456 9.61 -13.18 -34.13
C GLY A 456 9.41 -13.22 -32.62
N ASP A 457 9.13 -14.39 -32.05
CA ASP A 457 8.99 -14.63 -30.61
C ASP A 457 10.13 -13.99 -29.78
N GLU A 458 9.72 -13.23 -28.75
CA GLU A 458 10.61 -12.59 -27.79
C GLU A 458 10.55 -13.30 -26.44
N MET A 459 11.72 -13.57 -25.85
CA MET A 459 11.84 -14.19 -24.54
C MET A 459 12.64 -13.33 -23.57
N ASN A 460 12.43 -13.56 -22.27
CA ASN A 460 13.04 -12.80 -21.19
C ASN A 460 14.14 -13.62 -20.50
N VAL A 461 15.24 -12.96 -20.19
CA VAL A 461 16.31 -13.46 -19.32
C VAL A 461 16.29 -12.69 -18.01
N HIS A 462 16.42 -13.38 -16.88
CA HIS A 462 16.60 -12.81 -15.56
C HIS A 462 17.89 -13.34 -14.94
N VAL A 463 18.71 -12.46 -14.35
CA VAL A 463 20.01 -12.83 -13.77
C VAL A 463 19.92 -12.83 -12.24
N PRO A 464 19.89 -14.00 -11.58
CA PRO A 464 19.90 -14.09 -10.12
C PRO A 464 21.19 -13.49 -9.53
N GLN A 465 21.05 -12.64 -8.52
CA GLN A 465 22.16 -11.84 -7.99
C GLN A 465 22.83 -12.48 -6.77
N THR A 466 22.05 -13.05 -5.83
CA THR A 466 22.61 -13.68 -4.63
C THR A 466 23.14 -15.09 -4.93
N GLU A 467 24.20 -15.49 -4.26
CA GLU A 467 24.80 -16.82 -4.39
C GLU A 467 23.79 -17.94 -4.06
N GLU A 468 22.95 -17.73 -3.04
CA GLU A 468 21.87 -18.64 -2.66
C GLU A 468 20.86 -18.84 -3.79
N ALA A 469 20.40 -17.76 -4.44
CA ALA A 469 19.44 -17.84 -5.54
C ALA A 469 20.07 -18.47 -6.80
N GLN A 470 21.35 -18.22 -7.05
CA GLN A 470 22.09 -18.87 -8.14
C GLN A 470 22.24 -20.38 -7.90
N ALA A 471 22.54 -20.79 -6.66
CA ALA A 471 22.65 -22.19 -6.29
C ALA A 471 21.29 -22.91 -6.36
N GLU A 472 20.23 -22.29 -5.84
CA GLU A 472 18.87 -22.80 -5.91
C GLU A 472 18.44 -23.02 -7.38
N ALA A 473 18.61 -22.00 -8.22
CA ALA A 473 18.29 -22.08 -9.65
C ALA A 473 19.10 -23.17 -10.35
N ARG A 474 20.38 -23.35 -10.02
CA ARG A 474 21.24 -24.36 -10.65
C ARG A 474 20.85 -25.80 -10.27
N ILE A 475 20.33 -26.01 -9.07
CA ILE A 475 20.07 -27.35 -8.51
C ILE A 475 18.62 -27.79 -8.78
N LEU A 476 17.66 -26.87 -8.69
CA LEU A 476 16.22 -27.19 -8.67
C LEU A 476 15.47 -26.86 -9.97
N MET A 477 16.02 -25.99 -10.82
CA MET A 477 15.38 -25.50 -12.05
C MET A 477 16.20 -25.86 -13.28
#